data_AF-A0A2Z5R100-F1
#
_entry.id   AF-A0A2Z5R100-F1
#
_cell.length_a   1.000
_cell.length_b   1.000
_cell.length_c   1.000
_cell.angle_alpha   90.00
_cell.angle_beta   90.00
_cell.angle_gamma   90.00
#
_symmetry.space_group_name_H-M   'P 1'
#
loop_
_entity.id
_entity.type
_entity.pdbx_description
1 polymer ?
#
loop_
_entity_poly.entity_id
_entity_poly.type
_entity_poly.pdbx_seq_one_letter_code
_entity_poly.pdbx_strand_id
1 'polypeptide(L)'
;MAWFGAAVDYLLQTGDMQYVNTVTLNTEAKNVLQGYAESTKKSEADKIWYAKPSASLIITAPQPVYAGGSWNWQVKLNIDVGEKIYRKGTLQDTPADKRHIYMSGEAVGTYMNGIWDLNMDIN
;
A
#
# COMPACT_ATOMS: atom_id res chain seq x y z
N MET A 1 11.30 -2.91 4.80
CA MET A 1 9.91 -2.62 5.24
C MET A 1 9.49 -1.17 5.02
N ALA A 2 10.24 -0.15 5.47
CA ALA A 2 9.93 1.26 5.11
C ALA A 2 9.79 1.47 3.59
N TRP A 3 10.58 0.73 2.81
CA TRP A 3 10.49 0.69 1.34
C TRP A 3 9.09 0.31 0.81
N PHE A 4 8.37 -0.65 1.42
CA PHE A 4 7.04 -1.05 0.93
C PHE A 4 5.99 0.05 1.20
N GLY A 5 6.07 0.69 2.37
CA GLY A 5 5.25 1.87 2.65
C GLY A 5 5.47 2.98 1.61
N ALA A 6 6.73 3.24 1.25
CA ALA A 6 7.08 4.19 0.20
C ALA A 6 6.62 3.75 -1.20
N ALA A 7 6.63 2.44 -1.50
CA ALA A 7 6.11 1.91 -2.76
C ALA A 7 4.60 2.13 -2.90
N VAL A 8 3.83 1.93 -1.82
CA VAL A 8 2.38 2.22 -1.79
C VAL A 8 2.14 3.73 -1.86
N ASP A 9 2.94 4.54 -1.18
CA ASP A 9 2.86 6.01 -1.23
C ASP A 9 3.10 6.53 -2.66
N TYR A 10 4.13 6.00 -3.33
CA TYR A 10 4.41 6.27 -4.73
C TYR A 10 3.25 5.86 -5.64
N LEU A 11 2.67 4.67 -5.44
CA LEU A 11 1.49 4.25 -6.18
C LEU A 11 0.33 5.25 -5.99
N LEU A 12 0.05 5.68 -4.76
CA LEU A 12 -1.04 6.62 -4.49
C LEU A 12 -0.83 7.96 -5.21
N GLN A 13 0.42 8.41 -5.32
CA GLN A 13 0.83 9.66 -5.96
C GLN A 13 1.04 9.57 -7.48
N THR A 14 1.13 8.37 -8.07
CA THR A 14 1.49 8.22 -9.49
C THR A 14 0.53 7.32 -10.27
N GLY A 15 -0.21 6.45 -9.60
CA GLY A 15 -0.99 5.37 -10.22
C GLY A 15 -0.13 4.22 -10.75
N ASP A 16 1.17 4.23 -10.50
CA ASP A 16 2.11 3.22 -10.98
C ASP A 16 2.45 2.17 -9.91
N MET A 17 2.30 0.91 -10.28
CA MET A 17 2.50 -0.27 -9.44
C MET A 17 3.94 -0.80 -9.47
N GLN A 18 4.85 -0.22 -10.26
CA GLN A 18 6.17 -0.80 -10.52
C GLN A 18 6.93 -1.23 -9.26
N TYR A 19 6.87 -0.42 -8.20
CA TYR A 19 7.52 -0.73 -6.93
C TYR A 19 6.69 -1.69 -6.09
N VAL A 20 5.36 -1.53 -6.01
CA VAL A 20 4.49 -2.48 -5.30
C VAL A 20 4.65 -3.91 -5.84
N ASN A 21 4.84 -4.06 -7.16
CA ASN A 21 5.00 -5.34 -7.83
C ASN A 21 6.30 -6.09 -7.52
N THR A 22 7.27 -5.48 -6.83
CA THR A 22 8.48 -6.19 -6.40
C THR A 22 8.31 -6.90 -5.06
N VAL A 23 7.10 -6.92 -4.50
CA VAL A 23 6.73 -7.60 -3.25
C VAL A 23 5.52 -8.50 -3.49
N THR A 24 5.52 -9.67 -2.85
CA THR A 24 4.37 -10.56 -2.89
C THR A 24 3.31 -10.07 -1.90
N LEU A 25 2.07 -9.94 -2.35
CA LEU A 25 0.91 -9.58 -1.54
C LEU A 25 -0.12 -10.71 -1.59
N ASN A 26 -0.95 -10.81 -0.55
CA ASN A 26 -2.18 -11.61 -0.69
C ASN A 26 -3.09 -11.03 -1.79
N THR A 27 -3.98 -11.88 -2.31
CA THR A 27 -4.82 -11.55 -3.46
C THR A 27 -5.73 -10.34 -3.20
N GLU A 28 -6.25 -10.20 -1.99
CA GLU A 28 -7.15 -9.12 -1.62
C GLU A 28 -6.44 -7.76 -1.65
N ALA A 29 -5.32 -7.63 -0.93
CA ALA A 29 -4.51 -6.42 -0.92
C ALA A 29 -4.02 -6.06 -2.33
N LYS A 30 -3.57 -7.06 -3.11
CA LYS A 30 -3.15 -6.85 -4.49
C LYS A 30 -4.28 -6.28 -5.35
N ASN A 31 -5.49 -6.84 -5.25
CA ASN A 31 -6.63 -6.40 -6.03
C ASN A 31 -7.07 -4.98 -5.68
N VAL A 32 -7.00 -4.58 -4.40
CA VAL A 32 -7.31 -3.21 -3.98
C VAL A 32 -6.33 -2.21 -4.59
N LEU A 33 -5.02 -2.46 -4.48
CA LEU A 33 -3.98 -1.56 -5.01
C LEU A 33 -4.02 -1.51 -6.55
N GLN A 34 -4.22 -2.66 -7.19
CA GLN A 34 -4.37 -2.75 -8.64
C GLN A 34 -5.63 -2.01 -9.12
N GLY A 35 -6.76 -2.15 -8.41
CA GLY A 35 -7.99 -1.45 -8.74
C GLY A 35 -7.83 0.07 -8.65
N TYR A 36 -7.09 0.58 -7.66
CA TYR A 36 -6.71 1.98 -7.61
C TYR A 36 -5.84 2.37 -8.82
N ALA A 37 -4.77 1.63 -9.09
CA ALA A 37 -3.87 1.89 -10.23
C ALA A 37 -4.61 1.91 -11.59
N GLU A 38 -5.62 1.07 -11.76
CA GLU A 38 -6.45 1.05 -12.97
C GLU A 38 -7.40 2.25 -13.02
N SER A 39 -7.90 2.69 -11.86
CA SER A 39 -8.77 3.87 -11.76
C SER A 39 -8.05 5.17 -12.13
N THR A 40 -6.75 5.27 -11.91
CA THR A 40 -5.96 6.47 -12.26
C THR A 40 -5.68 6.58 -13.75
N LYS A 41 -5.68 5.44 -14.47
CA LYS A 41 -5.38 5.33 -15.91
C LYS A 41 -6.59 5.56 -16.82
N LYS A 42 -7.77 5.79 -16.26
CA LYS A 42 -8.99 6.04 -17.04
C LYS A 42 -8.98 7.43 -17.68
N SER A 43 -10.00 7.71 -18.49
CA SER A 43 -10.26 9.04 -19.06
C SER A 43 -10.38 10.10 -17.96
N GLU A 44 -10.19 11.40 -18.26
CA GLU A 44 -10.41 12.49 -17.30
C GLU A 44 -11.80 12.46 -16.65
N ALA A 45 -12.81 12.00 -17.40
CA ALA A 45 -14.18 11.88 -16.91
C ALA A 45 -14.35 10.72 -15.91
N ASP A 46 -13.53 9.67 -16.00
CA ASP A 46 -13.69 8.45 -15.21
C ASP A 46 -12.57 8.20 -14.21
N LYS A 47 -11.45 8.93 -14.32
CA LYS A 47 -10.29 8.74 -13.47
C LYS A 47 -10.62 9.11 -12.04
N ILE A 48 -10.03 8.35 -11.13
CA ILE A 48 -10.08 8.62 -9.70
C ILE A 48 -8.66 8.95 -9.25
N TRP A 49 -8.52 10.02 -8.48
CA TRP A 49 -7.22 10.44 -7.97
C TRP A 49 -7.37 11.16 -6.63
N TYR A 50 -6.56 10.81 -5.65
CA TYR A 50 -6.56 11.49 -4.35
C TYR A 50 -5.62 12.70 -4.37
N ALA A 51 -6.04 13.83 -3.82
CA ALA A 51 -5.28 15.07 -3.96
C ALA A 51 -4.01 15.11 -3.10
N LYS A 52 -4.07 14.53 -1.89
CA LYS A 52 -2.96 14.48 -0.93
C LYS A 52 -2.97 13.16 -0.17
N PRO A 53 -2.82 12.02 -0.86
CA PRO A 53 -2.74 10.74 -0.19
C PRO A 53 -1.38 10.58 0.49
N SER A 54 -1.32 9.72 1.49
CA SER A 54 -0.08 9.23 2.08
C SER A 54 -0.21 7.78 2.52
N ALA A 55 0.89 7.04 2.48
CA ALA A 55 0.96 5.70 3.05
C ALA A 55 2.18 5.53 3.97
N SER A 56 2.01 4.75 5.04
CA SER A 56 3.09 4.38 5.95
C SER A 56 2.96 2.93 6.41
N LEU A 57 4.10 2.24 6.51
CA LEU A 57 4.16 0.91 7.09
C LEU A 57 4.91 0.99 8.43
N ILE A 58 4.27 0.49 9.49
CA ILE A 58 4.79 0.50 10.85
C ILE A 58 4.99 -0.94 11.31
N ILE A 59 6.16 -1.24 11.88
CA ILE A 59 6.42 -2.48 12.61
C ILE A 59 5.80 -2.35 13.99
N THR A 60 4.91 -3.27 14.36
CA THR A 60 4.20 -3.23 15.64
C THR A 60 4.83 -4.09 16.71
N ALA A 61 5.60 -5.11 16.33
CA ALA A 61 6.34 -5.94 17.27
C ALA A 61 7.70 -5.30 17.65
N PRO A 62 8.13 -5.37 18.92
CA PRO A 62 9.44 -4.88 19.34
C PRO A 62 10.62 -5.58 18.64
N GLN A 63 10.45 -6.85 18.27
CA GLN A 63 11.43 -7.66 17.57
C GLN A 63 10.72 -8.61 16.59
N PRO A 64 11.32 -8.92 15.42
CA PRO A 64 10.82 -9.99 14.56
C PRO A 64 10.99 -11.37 15.19
N VAL A 65 10.17 -12.30 14.72
CA VAL A 65 10.32 -13.73 15.02
C VAL A 65 11.11 -14.39 13.89
N TYR A 66 12.15 -15.13 14.21
CA TYR A 66 12.85 -15.97 13.23
C TYR A 66 12.25 -17.36 13.21
N ALA A 67 11.73 -17.80 12.06
CA ALA A 67 11.14 -19.12 11.90
C ALA A 67 11.38 -19.64 10.48
N GLY A 68 11.87 -20.87 10.36
CA GLY A 68 11.95 -21.57 9.08
C GLY A 68 12.86 -20.92 8.02
N GLY A 69 13.88 -20.14 8.42
CA GLY A 69 14.77 -19.45 7.48
C GLY A 69 14.35 -18.01 7.13
N SER A 70 13.24 -17.54 7.70
CA SER A 70 12.69 -16.21 7.44
C SER A 70 12.51 -15.42 8.73
N TRP A 71 12.49 -14.09 8.58
CA TRP A 71 12.10 -13.16 9.63
C TRP A 71 10.66 -12.72 9.41
N ASN A 72 9.86 -12.79 10.47
CA ASN A 72 8.47 -12.40 10.48
C ASN A 72 8.28 -11.15 11.35
N TRP A 73 7.68 -10.12 10.77
CA TRP A 73 7.34 -8.89 11.48
C TRP A 73 5.83 -8.69 11.47
N GLN A 74 5.27 -8.41 12.65
CA GLN A 74 3.93 -7.87 12.73
C GLN A 74 3.95 -6.41 12.28
N VAL A 75 3.06 -6.06 11.36
CA VAL A 75 3.04 -4.75 10.70
C VAL A 75 1.64 -4.16 10.61
N LYS A 76 1.57 -2.84 10.50
CA LYS A 76 0.38 -2.08 10.14
C LYS A 76 0.68 -1.18 8.96
N LEU A 77 -0.14 -1.27 7.92
CA LEU A 77 -0.17 -0.33 6.80
C LEU A 77 -1.28 0.67 7.07
N ASN A 78 -0.90 1.95 7.18
CA ASN A 78 -1.83 3.04 7.30
C ASN A 78 -1.84 3.82 5.99
N ILE A 79 -3.01 4.00 5.40
CA ILE A 79 -3.20 4.85 4.22
C ILE A 79 -4.16 5.96 4.62
N ASP A 80 -3.76 7.20 4.39
CA ASP A 80 -4.62 8.36 4.41
C ASP A 80 -4.83 8.81 2.96
N VAL A 81 -6.05 8.71 2.44
CA VAL A 81 -6.36 9.14 1.07
C VAL A 81 -6.65 10.65 0.98
N GLY A 82 -6.62 11.36 2.10
CA GLY A 82 -6.79 12.81 2.18
C GLY A 82 -8.22 13.30 2.03
N GLU A 83 -8.41 14.59 2.26
CA GLU A 83 -9.73 15.22 2.33
C GLU A 83 -10.41 15.43 0.98
N LYS A 84 -9.64 15.37 -0.12
CA LYS A 84 -10.10 15.70 -1.47
C LYS A 84 -9.80 14.57 -2.44
N ILE A 85 -10.78 14.28 -3.29
CA ILE A 85 -10.71 13.29 -4.35
C ILE A 85 -11.13 13.93 -5.68
N TYR A 86 -10.36 13.72 -6.73
CA TYR A 86 -10.76 14.02 -8.08
C TYR A 86 -11.51 12.81 -8.65
N ARG A 87 -12.75 13.02 -9.07
CA ARG A 87 -13.61 11.98 -9.66
C ARG A 87 -14.68 12.65 -10.51
N LYS A 88 -15.12 12.01 -11.60
CA LYS A 88 -16.12 12.61 -12.52
C LYS A 88 -15.70 13.99 -13.02
N GLY A 89 -14.41 14.15 -13.38
CA GLY A 89 -13.85 15.41 -13.89
C GLY A 89 -13.80 16.58 -12.89
N THR A 90 -14.06 16.37 -11.60
CA THR A 90 -14.16 17.44 -10.60
C THR A 90 -13.49 17.06 -9.28
N LEU A 91 -13.03 18.07 -8.53
CA LEU A 91 -12.54 17.89 -7.16
C LEU A 91 -13.72 17.87 -6.19
N GLN A 92 -13.78 16.84 -5.35
CA GLN A 92 -14.86 16.57 -4.40
C GLN A 92 -14.28 16.28 -3.02
N ASP A 93 -15.12 16.35 -1.99
CA ASP A 93 -14.75 15.93 -0.63
C ASP A 93 -14.72 14.41 -0.50
N THR A 94 -13.64 13.90 0.09
CA THR A 94 -13.59 12.51 0.55
C THR A 94 -14.40 12.41 1.84
N PRO A 95 -15.40 11.51 1.93
CA PRO A 95 -16.15 11.27 3.16
C PRO A 95 -15.21 10.97 4.33
N ALA A 96 -15.44 11.60 5.48
CA ALA A 96 -14.53 11.54 6.63
C ALA A 96 -14.27 10.10 7.11
N ASP A 97 -15.31 9.27 7.07
CA ASP A 97 -15.28 7.83 7.41
C ASP A 97 -14.49 6.97 6.41
N LYS A 98 -14.11 7.52 5.26
CA LYS A 98 -13.38 6.82 4.18
C LYS A 98 -11.95 7.33 3.97
N ARG A 99 -11.50 8.32 4.76
CA ARG A 99 -10.18 8.94 4.58
C ARG A 99 -9.04 8.02 5.03
N HIS A 100 -9.29 7.19 6.02
CA HIS A 100 -8.26 6.36 6.62
C HIS A 100 -8.54 4.88 6.39
N ILE A 101 -7.56 4.19 5.82
CA ILE A 101 -7.58 2.75 5.60
C ILE A 101 -6.47 2.15 6.44
N TYR A 102 -6.83 1.17 7.25
CA TYR A 102 -5.93 0.47 8.15
C TYR A 102 -5.93 -0.99 7.77
N MET A 103 -4.75 -1.52 7.47
CA MET A 103 -4.54 -2.95 7.22
C MET A 103 -3.46 -3.46 8.19
N SER A 104 -3.61 -4.69 8.66
CA SER A 104 -2.65 -5.31 9.58
C SER A 104 -2.32 -6.73 9.17
N GLY A 105 -1.10 -7.15 9.45
CA GLY A 105 -0.70 -8.52 9.14
C GLY A 105 0.77 -8.78 9.36
N GLU A 106 1.29 -9.75 8.60
CA GLU A 106 2.65 -10.24 8.73
C GLU A 106 3.47 -9.91 7.48
N ALA A 107 4.63 -9.29 7.69
CA ALA A 107 5.67 -9.22 6.69
C ALA A 107 6.65 -10.38 6.93
N VAL A 108 6.84 -11.22 5.92
CA VAL A 108 7.83 -12.30 5.92
C VAL A 108 8.97 -11.88 5.01
N GLY A 109 10.18 -11.87 5.53
CA GLY A 109 11.37 -11.51 4.76
C GLY A 109 12.42 -12.59 4.82
N THR A 110 12.99 -12.91 3.66
CA THR A 110 14.24 -13.66 3.57
C THR A 110 15.36 -12.71 3.19
N TYR A 111 16.51 -12.86 3.85
CA TYR A 111 17.71 -12.12 3.48
C TYR A 111 18.66 -13.08 2.76
N MET A 112 18.75 -12.95 1.45
CA MET A 112 19.63 -13.77 0.62
C MET A 112 20.49 -12.88 -0.26
N ASN A 113 21.81 -13.14 -0.27
CA ASN A 113 22.77 -12.44 -1.15
C ASN A 113 22.72 -10.91 -1.05
N GLY A 114 22.49 -10.36 0.14
CA GLY A 114 22.45 -8.91 0.35
C GLY A 114 21.11 -8.25 0.05
N ILE A 115 20.11 -9.02 -0.41
CA ILE A 115 18.80 -8.52 -0.83
C ILE A 115 17.73 -9.11 0.10
N TRP A 116 16.80 -8.25 0.51
CA TRP A 116 15.57 -8.67 1.19
C TRP A 116 14.52 -9.01 0.14
N ASP A 117 14.07 -10.26 0.12
CA ASP A 117 12.82 -10.63 -0.55
C ASP A 117 11.70 -10.55 0.49
N LEU A 118 10.65 -9.79 0.19
CA LEU A 118 9.57 -9.48 1.12
C LEU A 118 8.25 -10.02 0.57
N ASN A 119 7.53 -10.73 1.44
CA ASN A 119 6.16 -11.14 1.24
C ASN A 119 5.31 -10.49 2.34
N MET A 120 4.20 -9.86 1.97
CA MET A 120 3.30 -9.20 2.90
C MET A 120 1.93 -9.88 2.82
N ASP A 121 1.51 -10.46 3.93
CA ASP A 121 0.15 -10.92 4.12
C ASP A 121 -0.58 -9.92 5.02
N ILE A 122 -1.43 -9.06 4.43
CA ILE A 122 -2.08 -7.94 5.12
C ILE A 122 -3.58 -7.99 4.86
N ASN A 123 -4.39 -8.00 5.94
CA ASN A 123 -5.85 -7.97 5.89
C ASN A 123 -6.39 -6.58 6.28
#